data_AF-A0A9D7XYC0-F1
#
_entry.id   AF-A0A9D7XYC0-F1
#
_cell.length_a   1.000
_cell.length_b   1.000
_cell.length_c   1.000
_cell.angle_alpha   90.00
_cell.angle_beta   90.00
_cell.angle_gamma   90.00
#
_symmetry.space_group_name_H-M   'P 1'
#
loop_
_entity.id
_entity.type
_entity.pdbx_description
1 polymer ?
#
loop_
_entity_poly.entity_id
_entity_poly.type
_entity_poly.pdbx_seq_one_letter_code
_entity_poly.pdbx_strand_id
1 'polypeptide(L)'
;MRTTLTLDDDVARLLSDAQHRERKSLKQVVNEALRRGLAEGIPDRPAYRVRPHHSAVRPGIDVTALNRLADELEDDALNAGRG
;
A
#
# COMPACT_ATOMS: atom_id res chain seq x y z
N MET A 1 8.70 7.92 34.29
CA MET A 1 7.57 7.41 35.07
C MET A 1 7.51 5.89 34.95
N ARG A 2 7.02 5.18 35.98
CA ARG A 2 6.72 3.74 35.93
C ARG A 2 5.20 3.60 35.95
N THR A 3 4.66 2.88 34.98
CA THR A 3 3.23 2.62 34.83
C THR A 3 3.03 1.14 34.56
N THR A 4 1.95 0.57 35.11
CA THR A 4 1.47 -0.76 34.76
C THR A 4 0.34 -0.60 33.76
N LEU A 5 0.41 -1.35 32.67
CA LEU A 5 -0.53 -1.29 31.55
C LEU A 5 -0.89 -2.70 31.12
N THR A 6 -2.17 -2.94 30.89
CA THR A 6 -2.68 -4.18 30.31
C THR A 6 -2.67 -4.03 28.80
N LEU A 7 -2.19 -5.05 28.08
CA LEU A 7 -2.13 -5.08 26.62
C LEU A 7 -2.97 -6.24 26.11
N ASP A 8 -3.66 -6.02 25.00
CA ASP A 8 -4.30 -7.10 24.25
C ASP A 8 -3.24 -8.03 23.65
N ASP A 9 -3.60 -9.30 23.44
CA ASP A 9 -2.67 -10.35 23.00
C ASP A 9 -2.00 -10.03 21.65
N ASP A 10 -2.74 -9.37 20.75
CA ASP A 10 -2.23 -8.94 19.46
C ASP A 10 -1.18 -7.82 19.60
N VAL A 11 -1.42 -6.84 20.48
CA VAL A 11 -0.47 -5.77 20.79
C VAL A 11 0.80 -6.33 21.43
N ALA A 12 0.67 -7.27 22.37
CA ALA A 12 1.81 -7.93 22.98
C ALA A 12 2.68 -8.66 21.94
N ARG A 13 2.06 -9.34 20.98
CA ARG A 13 2.75 -10.00 19.86
C ARG A 13 3.46 -8.98 18.96
N LEU A 14 2.79 -7.89 18.58
CA LEU A 14 3.38 -6.84 17.75
C LEU A 14 4.63 -6.21 18.40
N LEU A 15 4.58 -5.97 19.72
CA LEU A 15 5.73 -5.45 20.46
C LEU A 15 6.87 -6.47 20.50
N SER A 16 6.57 -7.76 20.71
CA SER A 16 7.57 -8.84 20.68
C SER A 16 8.25 -8.92 19.30
N ASP A 17 7.47 -8.92 18.21
CA ASP A 17 8.00 -8.96 16.85
C ASP A 17 8.92 -7.75 16.57
N ALA A 18 8.49 -6.55 17.01
CA ALA A 18 9.28 -5.34 16.87
C ALA A 18 10.59 -5.38 17.69
N GLN A 19 10.57 -5.94 18.90
CA GLN A 19 11.79 -6.15 19.69
C GLN A 19 12.79 -7.03 18.96
N HIS A 20 12.35 -8.15 18.39
CA HIS A 20 13.22 -9.07 17.65
C HIS A 20 13.78 -8.42 16.37
N ARG A 21 12.91 -7.75 15.60
CA ARG A 21 13.28 -7.10 14.34
C ARG A 21 14.28 -5.96 14.54
N GLU A 22 14.08 -5.15 15.58
CA GLU A 22 14.88 -3.94 15.81
C GLU A 22 16.02 -4.13 16.83
N ARG A 23 16.08 -5.31 17.48
CA ARG A 23 17.01 -5.63 18.57
C ARG A 23 17.01 -4.59 19.70
N LYS A 24 15.81 -4.10 20.05
CA LYS A 24 15.59 -3.09 21.09
C LYS A 24 14.91 -3.70 22.32
N SER A 25 15.08 -3.05 23.46
CA SER A 25 14.35 -3.43 24.68
C SER A 25 12.85 -3.10 24.56
N LEU A 26 11.99 -3.85 25.27
CA LEU A 26 10.54 -3.61 25.32
C LEU A 26 10.21 -2.16 25.66
N LYS A 27 10.94 -1.58 26.63
CA LYS A 27 10.78 -0.16 27.01
C LYS A 27 11.00 0.78 25.82
N GLN A 28 12.06 0.57 25.04
CA GLN A 28 12.35 1.43 23.89
C GLN A 28 11.25 1.32 22.84
N VAL A 29 10.88 0.09 22.48
CA VAL A 29 9.83 -0.19 21.49
C VAL A 29 8.50 0.42 21.92
N VAL A 30 8.06 0.19 23.15
CA VAL A 30 6.78 0.74 23.68
C VAL A 30 6.79 2.26 23.66
N ASN A 31 7.85 2.90 24.15
CA ASN A 31 7.90 4.37 24.18
C ASN A 31 7.96 4.97 22.76
N GLU A 32 8.68 4.35 21.82
CA GLU A 32 8.75 4.82 20.44
C GLU A 32 7.39 4.68 19.73
N ALA A 33 6.73 3.53 19.88
CA ALA A 33 5.41 3.27 19.34
C ALA A 33 4.37 4.26 19.89
N LEU A 34 4.35 4.47 21.21
CA LEU A 34 3.46 5.45 21.84
C LEU A 34 3.74 6.87 21.37
N ARG A 35 5.02 7.28 21.27
CA ARG A 35 5.37 8.62 20.74
C ARG A 35 4.89 8.80 19.32
N ARG A 36 5.10 7.81 18.44
CA ARG A 36 4.65 7.87 17.04
C ARG A 36 3.13 7.97 16.97
N GLY A 37 2.41 7.09 17.66
CA GLY A 37 0.95 7.06 17.65
C GLY A 37 0.29 8.28 18.28
N LEU A 38 0.92 8.90 19.29
CA LEU A 38 0.40 10.11 19.93
C LEU A 38 0.84 11.40 19.22
N ALA A 39 1.96 11.40 18.50
CA ALA A 39 2.47 12.59 17.80
C ALA A 39 1.81 12.80 16.44
N GLU A 40 1.52 11.72 15.70
CA GLU A 40 1.03 11.83 14.32
C GLU A 40 -0.44 12.23 14.25
N GLY A 41 -1.20 12.13 15.35
CA GLY A 41 -2.66 12.14 15.25
C GLY A 41 -3.14 11.03 14.30
N ILE A 42 -4.45 10.89 14.10
CA ILE A 42 -4.91 10.14 12.93
C ILE A 42 -4.79 11.13 11.77
N PRO A 43 -3.87 10.96 10.81
CA PRO A 43 -3.88 11.80 9.62
C PRO A 43 -5.26 11.66 8.98
N ASP A 44 -5.95 12.78 8.80
CA ASP A 44 -7.21 12.83 8.04
C ASP A 44 -6.87 12.52 6.58
N ARG A 45 -6.73 11.23 6.29
CA ARG A 45 -6.46 10.77 4.94
C ARG A 45 -7.80 10.82 4.23
N PRO A 46 -7.94 11.65 3.17
CA PRO A 46 -9.19 11.73 2.46
C PRO A 46 -9.57 10.33 1.97
N ALA A 47 -10.84 9.97 2.14
CA ALA A 47 -11.36 8.70 1.66
C ALA A 47 -10.95 8.49 0.20
N TYR A 48 -10.45 7.29 -0.11
CA TYR A 48 -10.08 6.93 -1.46
C TYR A 48 -11.30 7.08 -2.38
N ARG A 49 -11.18 7.94 -3.41
CA ARG A 49 -12.23 8.16 -4.42
C ARG A 49 -11.70 7.76 -5.79
N VAL A 50 -12.39 6.82 -6.43
CA VAL A 50 -12.17 6.45 -7.82
C VAL A 50 -12.87 7.49 -8.71
N ARG A 51 -12.15 8.04 -9.69
CA ARG A 51 -12.75 8.78 -10.81
C ARG A 51 -12.84 7.84 -12.02
N PRO A 52 -14.00 7.20 -12.27
CA PRO A 52 -14.12 6.31 -13.42
C PRO A 52 -14.01 7.11 -14.72
N HIS A 53 -13.26 6.57 -15.68
CA HIS A 53 -13.24 7.07 -17.04
C HIS A 53 -14.22 6.23 -17.87
N HIS A 54 -15.20 6.88 -18.50
CA HIS A 54 -16.11 6.21 -19.40
C HIS A 54 -15.51 6.22 -20.81
N SER A 55 -14.96 5.09 -21.24
CA SER A 55 -14.51 4.86 -22.61
C SER A 55 -15.39 3.80 -23.28
N ALA A 56 -15.77 4.06 -24.53
CA ALA A 56 -16.35 3.05 -25.39
C ALA A 56 -15.24 2.21 -26.02
N VAL A 57 -15.45 0.91 -26.12
CA VAL A 57 -14.53 0.01 -26.80
C VAL A 57 -14.71 0.21 -28.30
N ARG A 58 -13.59 0.34 -29.03
CA ARG A 58 -13.61 0.48 -30.48
C ARG A 58 -14.21 -0.79 -31.11
N PRO A 59 -15.04 -0.66 -32.18
CA PRO A 59 -15.54 -1.83 -32.89
C PRO A 59 -14.39 -2.76 -33.34
N GLY A 60 -14.58 -4.06 -33.18
CA GLY A 60 -13.55 -5.07 -33.50
C GLY A 60 -12.57 -5.39 -32.37
N ILE A 61 -12.61 -4.67 -31.26
CA ILE A 61 -11.80 -4.98 -30.07
C ILE A 61 -12.53 -5.94 -29.15
N ASP A 62 -11.92 -7.11 -28.91
CA ASP A 62 -12.37 -8.08 -27.92
C ASP A 62 -11.83 -7.71 -26.52
N VAL A 63 -12.74 -7.27 -25.65
CA VAL A 63 -12.42 -6.89 -24.26
C VAL A 63 -11.92 -8.03 -23.40
N THR A 64 -12.13 -9.28 -23.81
CA THR A 64 -11.64 -10.46 -23.09
C THR A 64 -10.22 -10.85 -23.50
N ALA A 65 -9.69 -10.25 -24.57
CA ALA A 65 -8.38 -10.54 -25.14
C ALA A 65 -7.47 -9.31 -25.24
N LEU A 66 -7.56 -8.38 -24.27
CA LEU A 66 -6.81 -7.11 -24.28
C LEU A 66 -5.28 -7.25 -24.35
N ASN A 67 -4.71 -8.37 -23.90
CA ASN A 67 -3.28 -8.63 -24.04
C ASN A 67 -2.85 -8.69 -25.52
N ARG A 68 -3.67 -9.28 -26.40
CA ARG A 68 -3.36 -9.34 -27.84
C ARG A 68 -3.40 -7.96 -28.48
N LEU A 69 -4.35 -7.12 -28.07
CA LEU A 69 -4.40 -5.72 -28.49
C LEU A 69 -3.14 -4.97 -28.05
N ALA A 70 -2.61 -5.26 -26.86
CA ALA A 70 -1.36 -4.64 -26.41
C ALA A 70 -0.17 -5.06 -27.29
N ASP A 71 -0.08 -6.34 -27.64
CA ASP A 71 0.96 -6.87 -28.53
C ASP A 71 0.89 -6.21 -29.93
N GLU A 72 -0.31 -6.11 -30.51
CA GLU A 72 -0.53 -5.46 -31.82
C GLU A 72 -0.12 -3.97 -31.81
N LEU A 73 -0.45 -3.24 -30.74
CA LEU A 73 -0.07 -1.83 -30.60
C LEU A 73 1.44 -1.64 -30.42
N GLU A 74 2.12 -2.59 -29.76
CA GLU A 74 3.58 -2.58 -29.63
C GLU A 74 4.24 -2.81 -30.99
N ASP A 75 3.79 -3.79 -31.77
CA ASP A 75 4.26 -4.05 -33.12
C ASP A 75 4.05 -2.83 -34.04
N ASP A 76 2.87 -2.22 -34.00
CA ASP A 76 2.56 -1.01 -34.78
C ASP A 76 3.48 0.16 -34.42
N ALA A 77 3.76 0.37 -33.13
CA ALA A 77 4.66 1.43 -32.67
C ALA A 77 6.11 1.21 -33.14
N LEU A 78 6.58 -0.03 -33.12
CA LEU A 78 7.91 -0.41 -33.61
C LEU A 78 8.04 -0.24 -35.13
N ASN A 79 6.98 -0.54 -35.87
CA ASN A 79 6.94 -0.38 -37.32
C ASN A 79 6.85 1.09 -37.74
N ALA A 80 6.10 1.92 -37.00
CA ALA A 80 5.95 3.34 -37.27
C ALA A 80 7.24 4.15 -37.03
N GLY A 81 8.14 3.70 -36.14
CA GLY A 81 9.43 4.35 -35.86
C GLY A 81 10.55 4.02 -36.85
N ARG A 82 10.28 3.20 -37.87
CA ARG A 82 11.29 2.69 -38.82
C ARG A 82 11.20 3.26 -40.24
N GLY A 83 10.24 4.16 -40.51
CA GLY A 83 10.08 4.90 -41.76
C GLY A 83 10.42 6.37 -41.58
#